data_AF-A0A5K0VGA0-F1
#
_entry.id   AF-A0A5K0VGA0-F1
#
_cell.length_a   1.000
_cell.length_b   1.000
_cell.length_c   1.000
_cell.angle_alpha   90.00
_cell.angle_beta   90.00
_cell.angle_gamma   90.00
#
_symmetry.space_group_name_H-M   'P 1'
#
loop_
_entity.id
_entity.type
_entity.pdbx_description
1 polymer ?
#
loop_
_entity_poly.entity_id
_entity_poly.type
_entity_poly.pdbx_seq_one_letter_code
_entity_poly.pdbx_strand_id
1 'polypeptide(L)' 'MEPLKMPLTFNCSPPPFAASVDDTVLMKNLLDTHKPNGRAFDVKPVMSVIEQIFRHASSTVL' A
#
# COMPACT_ATOMS: atom_id res chain seq x y z
N MET A 1 -31.49 7.37 16.44
CA MET A 1 -30.41 7.86 15.55
C MET A 1 -29.87 6.63 14.86
N GLU A 2 -30.21 6.45 13.59
CA GLU A 2 -29.78 5.28 12.82
C GLU A 2 -28.35 5.49 12.31
N PRO A 3 -27.45 4.49 12.40
CA PRO A 3 -26.10 4.62 11.91
C PRO A 3 -26.08 4.74 10.38
N LEU A 4 -25.31 5.70 9.86
CA LEU A 4 -25.11 5.91 8.42
C LEU A 4 -24.45 4.67 7.80
N LYS A 5 -25.27 3.84 7.13
CA LYS A 5 -24.84 2.68 6.36
C LYS A 5 -24.05 3.17 5.14
N MET A 6 -22.72 3.13 5.24
CA MET A 6 -21.85 3.46 4.12
C MET A 6 -22.01 2.38 3.04
N PRO A 7 -22.36 2.73 1.79
CA PRO A 7 -22.30 1.79 0.70
C PRO A 7 -20.84 1.51 0.39
N LEU A 8 -20.33 0.35 0.83
CA LEU A 8 -19.09 -0.23 0.32
C LEU A 8 -19.33 -0.77 -1.09
N THR A 9 -19.68 0.11 -2.03
CA THR A 9 -19.61 -0.22 -3.45
C THR A 9 -18.28 0.30 -3.98
N PHE A 10 -17.20 -0.40 -3.63
CA PHE A 10 -16.05 -0.41 -4.51
C PHE A 10 -16.50 -1.16 -5.76
N ASN A 11 -16.80 -0.44 -6.84
CA ASN A 11 -16.88 -1.04 -8.15
C ASN A 11 -15.47 -1.44 -8.58
N CYS A 12 -14.96 -2.51 -7.97
CA CYS A 12 -13.87 -3.26 -8.55
C CYS A 12 -14.53 -4.19 -9.54
N SER A 13 -14.59 -3.77 -10.81
CA SER A 13 -14.87 -4.71 -11.89
C SER A 13 -13.85 -5.85 -11.73
N PRO A 14 -14.29 -7.09 -11.46
CA PRO A 14 -13.35 -8.20 -11.38
C PRO A 14 -12.60 -8.21 -12.69
N PRO A 15 -11.26 -8.15 -12.68
CA PRO A 15 -10.52 -8.32 -13.91
C PRO A 15 -10.92 -9.67 -14.53
N PRO A 16 -10.86 -9.83 -15.86
CA PRO A 16 -11.43 -10.98 -16.58
C PRO A 16 -10.91 -12.36 -16.13
N PHE A 17 -9.89 -12.39 -15.26
CA PHE A 17 -9.33 -13.57 -14.62
C PHE A 17 -9.95 -13.95 -13.26
N ALA A 18 -10.82 -13.14 -12.66
CA ALA A 18 -11.32 -13.36 -11.30
C ALA A 18 -12.68 -14.09 -11.21
N ALA A 19 -13.35 -14.37 -12.33
CA ALA A 19 -14.71 -14.93 -12.30
C ALA A 19 -14.79 -16.47 -12.19
N SER A 20 -13.67 -17.22 -12.33
CA SER A 20 -13.72 -18.70 -12.24
C SER A 20 -12.41 -19.38 -11.82
N VAL A 21 -11.45 -18.64 -11.27
CA VAL A 21 -10.08 -19.14 -11.09
C VAL A 21 -9.90 -19.66 -9.66
N ASP A 22 -9.56 -20.94 -9.57
CA ASP A 22 -9.01 -21.61 -8.39
C ASP A 22 -8.07 -20.65 -7.62
N ASP A 23 -8.34 -20.42 -6.34
CA ASP A 23 -7.60 -19.48 -5.49
C ASP A 23 -6.08 -19.72 -5.58
N THR A 24 -5.66 -20.96 -5.81
CA THR A 24 -4.23 -21.29 -5.99
C THR A 24 -3.61 -20.69 -7.24
N VAL A 25 -4.36 -20.59 -8.35
CA VAL A 25 -3.91 -19.97 -9.60
C VAL A 25 -3.92 -18.45 -9.47
N LEU A 26 -4.92 -17.88 -8.79
CA LEU A 26 -4.94 -16.44 -8.48
C LEU A 26 -3.74 -16.05 -7.61
N MET A 27 -3.46 -16.82 -6.55
CA MET A 27 -2.34 -16.56 -5.66
C MET A 27 -0.99 -16.67 -6.38
N LYS A 28 -0.83 -17.63 -7.30
CA LYS A 28 0.36 -17.71 -8.16
C LYS A 28 0.52 -16.46 -9.03
N ASN A 29 -0.55 -16.03 -9.71
CA ASN A 29 -0.51 -14.82 -10.53
C ASN A 29 -0.17 -13.57 -9.71
N LEU A 30 -0.70 -13.45 -8.49
CA LEU A 30 -0.36 -12.34 -7.60
C LEU A 30 1.12 -12.35 -7.22
N LEU A 31 1.66 -13.51 -6.84
CA LEU A 31 3.07 -13.65 -6.47
C LEU A 31 4.00 -13.38 -7.66
N ASP A 32 3.64 -13.82 -8.86
CA ASP A 32 4.43 -13.61 -10.07
C ASP A 32 4.41 -12.13 -10.51
N THR A 33 3.27 -11.46 -10.40
CA THR A 33 3.13 -10.04 -10.78
C THR A 33 3.67 -9.07 -9.74
N HIS A 34 3.71 -9.45 -8.46
CA HIS A 34 4.16 -8.61 -7.35
C HIS A 34 5.51 -9.06 -6.79
N LYS A 35 6.25 -9.88 -7.53
CA LYS A 35 7.57 -10.33 -7.10
C LYS A 35 8.44 -9.10 -6.81
N PRO A 36 9.09 -9.01 -5.63
CA PRO A 36 10.01 -7.93 -5.36
C PRO A 36 11.08 -7.96 -6.44
N ASN A 37 11.19 -6.86 -7.17
CA ASN A 37 12.05 -6.69 -8.34
C ASN A 37 13.56 -6.70 -7.99
N GLY A 38 13.94 -7.16 -6.80
CA GLY A 38 15.31 -7.23 -6.31
C GLY A 38 16.01 -5.88 -6.17
N ARG A 39 15.30 -4.76 -6.38
CA ARG A 39 15.90 -3.44 -6.28
C ARG A 39 16.16 -3.12 -4.82
N ALA A 40 17.42 -2.88 -4.49
CA ALA A 40 17.79 -2.29 -3.22
C ALA A 40 17.32 -0.83 -3.21
N PHE A 41 16.54 -0.46 -2.19
CA PHE A 41 16.17 0.92 -1.93
C PHE A 41 17.16 1.50 -0.93
N ASP A 42 17.89 2.55 -1.31
CA ASP A 42 18.71 3.28 -0.34
C ASP A 42 17.78 4.01 0.63
N VAL A 43 17.81 3.59 1.90
CA VAL A 43 16.98 4.19 2.95
C VAL A 43 17.58 5.49 3.50
N LYS A 44 18.85 5.79 3.22
CA LYS A 44 19.55 6.98 3.74
C LYS A 44 18.85 8.30 3.40
N PRO A 45 18.34 8.53 2.17
CA PRO A 45 17.64 9.77 1.84
C PRO A 45 16.35 9.95 2.64
N VAL A 46 15.58 8.87 2.84
CA VAL A 46 14.34 8.91 3.63
C VAL A 46 14.67 9.25 5.10
N MET A 47 15.71 8.61 5.63
CA MET A 47 16.11 8.84 7.02
C MET A 47 16.62 10.27 7.24
N SER A 48 17.35 10.82 6.28
CA SER A 48 17.78 12.23 6.31
C SER A 48 16.62 13.22 6.38
N VAL A 49 15.52 12.97 5.65
CA VAL A 49 14.32 13.83 5.69
C VAL A 49 13.63 13.74 7.05
N ILE A 50 13.50 12.53 7.60
CA ILE A 50 12.91 12.30 8.93
C ILE A 50 13.70 13.08 10.00
N GLU A 51 15.02 12.99 9.98
CA GLU A 51 15.88 13.73 10.91
C GLU A 51 15.79 15.25 10.77
N GLN A 52 15.62 15.77 9.55
CA GLN A 52 15.40 17.19 9.32
C GLN A 52 14.08 17.65 9.93
N ILE A 53 12.99 16.89 9.72
CA ILE A 53 11.67 17.19 10.29
C ILE A 53 11.77 17.27 11.82
N PHE A 54 12.42 16.29 12.46
CA PHE A 54 12.56 16.29 13.92
C PHE A 54 13.40 17.47 14.43
N ARG A 55 14.49 17.84 13.73
CA ARG A 55 15.29 19.02 14.08
C ARG A 55 14.49 20.32 14.01
N HIS A 56 13.69 20.49 12.97
CA HIS A 56 12.85 21.69 12.82
C HIS A 56 11.67 21.70 13.80
N ALA A 57 11.02 20.56 14.04
CA ALA A 57 9.93 20.44 15.00
C ALA A 57 10.39 20.70 16.44
N SER A 58 11.59 20.22 16.80
CA SER A 58 12.19 20.47 18.11
C SER A 58 12.61 21.93 18.31
N SER A 59 12.90 22.65 17.21
CA SER A 59 13.31 24.06 17.27
C SER A 59 12.13 25.04 17.45
N THR A 60 10.88 24.59 17.30
CA THR A 60 9.68 25.42 17.46
C THR A 60 9.22 25.54 18.93
N VAL A 61 9.88 24.82 19.85
CA VAL A 61 9.57 24.86 21.29
C VAL A 61 10.69 25.62 22.04
N LEU A 62 10.79 26.92 21.80
CA LEU A 62 11.49 27.90 22.65
C LEU A 62 10.81 29.26 22.54
#